data_AF-A0A9X3G0G0-F1
#
_entry.id   AF-A0A9X3G0G0-F1
#
_cell.length_a   1.000
_cell.length_b   1.000
_cell.length_c   1.000
_cell.angle_alpha   90.00
_cell.angle_beta   90.00
_cell.angle_gamma   90.00
#
_symmetry.space_group_name_H-M   'P 1'
#
loop_
_entity.id
_entity.type
_entity.pdbx_description
1 polymer ?
#
loop_
_entity_poly.entity_id
_entity_poly.type
_entity_poly.pdbx_seq_one_letter_code
_entity_poly.pdbx_strand_id
1 'polypeptide(L)' 'MTLSIAPADTTTTDGGRRSGGRLGGALAALLRCPGCTSRDLVDATQPTEDHSWWATMLCRACGHEWIARS' A
#
# COMPACT_ATOMS: atom_id res chain seq x y z
N MET A 1 -0.73 23.16 45.99
CA MET A 1 -1.02 22.59 44.66
C MET A 1 0.28 22.02 44.13
N THR A 2 0.41 20.69 44.04
CA THR A 2 1.49 20.06 43.29
C THR A 2 1.09 18.62 42.96
N LEU A 3 0.85 18.36 41.67
CA LEU A 3 0.58 17.04 41.12
C LEU A 3 1.92 16.34 40.86
N SER A 4 2.09 15.10 41.32
CA SER A 4 3.19 14.23 40.93
C SER A 4 2.65 13.19 39.94
N ILE A 5 3.10 13.28 38.68
CA ILE A 5 2.77 12.30 37.63
C ILE A 5 4.06 11.53 37.35
N ALA A 6 4.04 10.22 37.61
CA ALA A 6 5.11 9.31 37.20
C ALA A 6 5.07 9.11 35.67
N PRO A 7 6.23 9.07 34.98
CA PRO A 7 6.25 8.74 33.55
C PRO A 7 5.90 7.26 33.38
N ALA A 8 4.89 7.00 32.54
CA ALA A 8 4.60 5.64 32.08
C ALA A 8 5.76 5.17 31.20
N ASP A 9 6.37 4.04 31.56
CA ASP A 9 7.26 3.26 30.70
C ASP A 9 6.51 2.86 29.43
N THR A 10 6.64 3.68 28.38
CA THR A 10 6.27 3.29 27.03
C THR A 10 7.38 2.42 26.46
N THR A 11 7.35 1.14 26.81
CA THR A 11 7.91 0.11 25.93
C THR A 11 7.00 0.06 24.69
N THR A 12 7.22 1.00 23.77
CA THR A 12 6.66 0.93 22.43
C THR A 12 7.39 -0.22 21.74
N THR A 13 6.76 -1.39 21.82
CA THR A 13 7.01 -2.53 20.96
C THR A 13 7.28 -2.03 19.56
N ASP A 14 8.48 -2.34 19.09
CA ASP A 14 8.94 -2.31 17.72
C ASP A 14 7.75 -2.56 16.80
N GLY A 15 7.17 -1.46 16.32
CA GLY A 15 6.19 -1.47 15.26
C GLY A 15 6.96 -1.91 14.05
N GLY A 16 7.14 -3.22 13.94
CA GLY A 16 7.77 -3.91 12.84
C GLY A 16 7.08 -3.43 11.59
N ARG A 17 7.67 -2.38 11.00
CA ARG A 17 7.41 -1.95 9.64
C ARG A 17 7.89 -3.13 8.82
N ARG A 18 7.00 -4.12 8.67
CA ARG A 18 7.10 -5.13 7.63
C ARG A 18 7.11 -4.30 6.37
N SER A 19 8.33 -4.08 5.94
CA SER A 19 8.69 -3.50 4.68
C SER A 19 8.14 -4.49 3.66
N GLY A 20 6.88 -4.28 3.26
CA GLY A 20 6.27 -4.94 2.11
C GLY A 20 7.10 -4.57 0.91
N GLY A 21 8.12 -5.39 0.65
CA GLY A 21 9.21 -5.07 -0.24
C GLY A 21 8.72 -4.90 -1.67
N ARG A 22 8.88 -3.69 -2.19
CA ARG A 22 9.28 -3.36 -3.57
C ARG A 22 8.46 -3.89 -4.75
N LEU A 23 7.29 -4.49 -4.55
CA LEU A 23 6.40 -4.87 -5.66
C LEU A 23 5.20 -3.92 -5.84
N GLY A 24 4.83 -3.15 -4.80
CA GLY A 24 3.68 -2.22 -4.77
C GLY A 24 3.82 -0.95 -5.63
N GLY A 25 4.45 -1.06 -6.80
CA GLY A 25 4.67 0.03 -7.74
C GLY A 25 5.10 -0.46 -9.14
N ALA A 26 5.48 -1.73 -9.27
CA ALA A 26 5.92 -2.29 -10.55
C ALA A 26 4.74 -2.42 -11.53
N LEU A 27 3.55 -2.76 -11.05
CA LEU A 27 2.36 -2.91 -11.89
C LEU A 27 1.82 -1.55 -12.34
N ALA A 28 1.77 -0.57 -11.44
CA ALA A 28 1.40 0.81 -11.77
C ALA A 28 2.28 1.41 -12.88
N ALA A 29 3.58 1.07 -12.93
CA ALA A 29 4.49 1.55 -13.95
C ALA A 29 4.26 0.94 -15.36
N LEU A 30 3.69 -0.27 -15.40
CA LEU A 30 3.50 -1.05 -16.64
C LEU A 30 2.13 -0.84 -17.29
N LEU A 31 1.12 -0.51 -16.48
CA LEU A 31 -0.27 -0.42 -16.92
C LEU A 31 -0.68 1.01 -17.31
N ARG A 32 -1.83 1.13 -17.97
CA ARG A 32 -2.53 2.40 -18.23
C ARG A 32 -3.94 2.31 -17.69
N CYS A 33 -4.47 3.44 -17.21
CA CYS A 33 -5.85 3.49 -16.77
C CYS A 33 -6.81 3.17 -17.93
N PRO A 34 -7.74 2.20 -17.79
CA PRO A 34 -8.70 1.87 -18.84
C PRO A 34 -9.73 2.98 -19.09
N GLY A 35 -9.99 3.85 -18.10
CA GLY A 35 -10.95 4.95 -18.23
C GLY A 35 -10.41 6.21 -18.90
N CYS A 36 -9.13 6.56 -18.69
CA CYS A 36 -8.56 7.83 -19.16
C CYS A 36 -7.17 7.71 -19.80
N THR A 37 -6.62 6.50 -19.91
CA THR A 37 -5.28 6.19 -20.46
C THR A 37 -4.07 6.77 -19.72
N SER A 38 -4.28 7.49 -18.62
CA SER A 38 -3.21 8.02 -17.76
C SER A 38 -2.31 6.92 -17.21
N ARG A 39 -1.04 7.27 -16.97
CA ARG A 39 -0.01 6.43 -16.31
C ARG A 39 0.15 6.75 -14.83
N ASP A 40 -0.58 7.74 -14.32
CA ASP A 40 -0.56 8.12 -12.90
C ASP A 40 -1.41 7.14 -12.07
N LEU A 41 -0.84 5.96 -11.86
CA LEU A 41 -1.45 4.84 -11.18
C LEU A 41 -0.77 4.57 -9.84
N VAL A 42 -1.54 4.09 -8.88
CA VAL A 42 -1.05 3.52 -7.63
C VAL A 42 -1.55 2.09 -7.56
N ASP A 43 -0.69 1.18 -7.10
CA ASP A 43 -1.05 -0.21 -6.88
C ASP A 43 -0.77 -0.65 -5.44
N ALA A 44 -1.61 -1.56 -4.95
CA ALA A 44 -1.40 -2.27 -3.70
C ALA A 44 -1.35 -3.78 -4.01
N THR A 45 -0.16 -4.25 -4.38
CA THR A 45 0.08 -5.65 -4.75
C THR A 45 0.09 -6.57 -3.53
N GLN A 46 -0.67 -7.67 -3.61
CA GLN A 46 -0.73 -8.74 -2.60
C GLN A 46 -0.22 -10.05 -3.23
N PRO A 47 0.92 -10.61 -2.77
CA PRO A 47 1.37 -11.92 -3.22
C PRO A 47 0.46 -13.02 -2.64
N THR A 48 0.21 -14.08 -3.42
CA THR A 48 -0.48 -15.30 -2.93
C THR A 48 0.48 -16.49 -2.92
N GLU A 49 0.16 -17.53 -2.16
CA GLU A 49 1.02 -18.72 -1.98
C GLU A 49 1.21 -19.51 -3.29
N ASP A 50 0.23 -19.48 -4.19
CA ASP A 50 0.18 -20.25 -5.44
C ASP A 50 0.82 -19.55 -6.65
N HIS A 51 1.89 -18.77 -6.45
CA HIS A 51 2.53 -17.96 -7.51
C HIS A 51 1.59 -16.98 -8.24
N SER A 52 0.36 -16.83 -7.76
CA SER A 52 -0.63 -15.91 -8.29
C SER A 52 -0.48 -14.56 -7.59
N TRP A 53 -0.89 -13.50 -8.25
CA TRP A 53 -0.95 -12.18 -7.63
C TRP A 53 -2.27 -11.51 -7.95
N TRP A 54 -2.69 -10.63 -7.04
CA TRP A 54 -3.71 -9.64 -7.32
C TRP A 54 -3.26 -8.30 -6.74
N ALA A 55 -3.69 -7.22 -7.38
CA ALA A 55 -3.39 -5.86 -6.97
C ALA A 55 -4.63 -4.99 -7.15
N THR A 56 -4.94 -4.20 -6.13
CA THR A 56 -5.89 -3.09 -6.30
C THR A 56 -5.17 -1.94 -6.98
N MET A 57 -5.76 -1.43 -8.06
CA MET A 57 -5.26 -0.33 -8.87
C MET A 57 -6.15 0.89 -8.67
N LEU A 58 -5.54 2.06 -8.50
CA LEU A 58 -6.22 3.36 -8.47
C LEU A 58 -5.54 4.34 -9.42
N CYS A 59 -6.31 4.95 -10.32
CA CYS A 59 -5.84 6.05 -11.15
C CYS A 59 -6.02 7.39 -10.45
N ARG A 60 -4.94 8.12 -10.19
CA ARG A 60 -5.01 9.44 -9.54
C ARG A 60 -5.52 10.54 -10.47
N ALA A 61 -5.48 10.33 -11.78
CA ALA A 61 -5.93 11.32 -12.76
C ALA A 61 -7.45 11.38 -12.92
N CYS A 62 -8.15 10.25 -12.82
CA CYS A 62 -9.61 10.19 -13.00
C CYS A 62 -10.37 9.50 -11.85
N GLY A 63 -9.66 8.94 -10.87
CA GLY A 63 -10.26 8.23 -9.74
C GLY A 63 -10.78 6.81 -10.08
N HIS A 64 -10.46 6.27 -11.25
CA HIS A 64 -10.91 4.92 -11.61
C HIS A 64 -10.16 3.85 -10.81
N GLU A 65 -10.91 2.90 -10.26
CA GLU A 65 -10.40 1.80 -9.42
C GLU A 65 -10.76 0.44 -10.04
N TRP A 66 -9.81 -0.50 -10.01
CA TRP A 66 -10.03 -1.88 -10.49
C TRP A 66 -9.06 -2.87 -9.85
N ILE A 67 -9.30 -4.17 -10.05
CA ILE A 67 -8.41 -5.24 -9.60
C ILE A 67 -7.65 -5.81 -10.81
N ALA A 68 -6.32 -5.83 -10.74
CA ALA A 68 -5.45 -6.54 -11.66
C ALA A 68 -5.00 -7.86 -11.03
N ARG A 69 -4.83 -8.92 -11.83
CA ARG A 69 -4.37 -10.25 -11.36
C ARG A 69 -3.65 -11.01 -12.47
N SER A 70 -2.79 -11.98 -12.11
CA SER A 70 -2.23 -13.00 -13.03
C SER A 70 -3.23 -14.06 -13.40
#